data_AF-A0AAW2PK69-F1
#
_entry.id   AF-A0AAW2PK69-F1
#
_cell.length_a   1.000
_cell.length_b   1.000
_cell.length_c   1.000
_cell.angle_alpha   90.00
_cell.angle_beta   90.00
_cell.angle_gamma   90.00
#
_symmetry.space_group_name_H-M   'P 1'
#
loop_
_entity.id
_entity.type
_entity.pdbx_description
1 polymer ?
#
loop_
_entity_poly.entity_id
_entity_poly.type
_entity_poly.pdbx_seq_one_letter_code
_entity_poly.pdbx_strand_id
1 'polypeptide(L)'
;MLEKLVRTMRYRNMNRVFCNFITQIIQLEREIASATQGYLSVVDYFTKLQMLWDELVQLRDLPECTYGSACTCNVAKATSDLVEERHLMQFLMGLNDEYDNVRSQMLVMEPLPNINRAYHIVLRVERQHQVHTNLNDSREGVALYAGHFNRNREDQFRGQNKKRGTLDKRGMKCDGCDKIGHDKSTCFKIHGVPD
;
A
#
# COMPACT_ATOMS: atom_id res chain seq x y z
N MET A 1 -15.76 59.59 27.82
CA MET A 1 -15.02 58.51 28.51
C MET A 1 -15.55 57.12 28.12
N LEU A 2 -16.87 56.92 28.07
CA LEU A 2 -17.52 55.67 27.64
C LEU A 2 -17.18 55.25 26.20
N GLU A 3 -17.11 56.17 25.24
CA GLU A 3 -16.79 55.81 23.84
C GLU A 3 -15.36 55.27 23.63
N LYS A 4 -14.38 55.78 24.40
CA LYS A 4 -13.01 55.25 24.40
C LYS A 4 -12.97 53.83 24.98
N LEU A 5 -13.74 53.57 26.04
CA LEU A 5 -13.88 52.24 26.65
C LEU A 5 -14.59 51.25 25.73
N VAL A 6 -15.66 51.66 25.05
CA VAL A 6 -16.37 50.84 24.05
C VAL A 6 -15.47 50.51 22.86
N ARG A 7 -14.67 51.47 22.36
CA ARG A 7 -13.67 51.19 21.31
C ARG A 7 -12.56 50.23 21.78
N THR A 8 -12.03 50.40 22.99
CA THR A 8 -11.01 49.49 23.54
C THR A 8 -11.55 48.11 23.87
N MET A 9 -12.82 47.99 24.31
CA MET A 9 -13.47 46.70 24.52
C MET A 9 -13.82 46.00 23.21
N ARG A 10 -14.25 46.75 22.19
CA ARG A 10 -14.48 46.22 20.84
C ARG A 10 -13.17 45.77 20.19
N TYR A 11 -12.08 46.52 20.36
CA TYR A 11 -10.73 46.14 19.90
C TYR A 11 -10.15 44.96 20.69
N ARG A 12 -10.33 44.90 22.02
CA ARG A 12 -9.92 43.73 22.84
C ARG A 12 -10.73 42.49 22.52
N ASN A 13 -12.04 42.59 22.30
CA ASN A 13 -12.86 41.46 21.85
C ASN A 13 -12.50 41.02 20.44
N MET A 14 -12.25 41.95 19.52
CA MET A 14 -11.81 41.62 18.15
C MET A 14 -10.43 40.95 18.15
N ASN A 15 -9.47 41.43 18.97
CA ASN A 15 -8.18 40.76 19.17
C ASN A 15 -8.30 39.43 19.89
N ARG A 16 -9.23 39.26 20.83
CA ARG A 16 -9.46 37.99 21.53
C ARG A 16 -10.09 36.96 20.59
N VAL A 17 -11.05 37.37 19.75
CA VAL A 17 -11.66 36.52 18.71
C VAL A 17 -10.62 36.15 17.65
N PHE A 18 -9.81 37.10 17.19
CA PHE A 18 -8.71 36.85 16.25
C PHE A 18 -7.61 35.95 16.83
N CYS A 19 -7.25 36.12 18.11
CA CYS A 19 -6.27 35.28 18.80
C CYS A 19 -6.81 33.85 19.03
N ASN A 20 -8.11 33.71 19.32
CA ASN A 20 -8.76 32.40 19.41
C ASN A 20 -8.74 31.67 18.06
N PHE A 21 -9.01 32.37 16.97
CA PHE A 21 -8.98 31.82 15.61
C PHE A 21 -7.57 31.37 15.20
N ILE A 22 -6.56 32.22 15.45
CA ILE A 22 -5.16 31.86 15.22
C ILE A 22 -4.75 30.65 16.05
N THR A 23 -5.18 30.56 17.31
CA THR A 23 -4.86 29.43 18.18
C THR A 23 -5.48 28.13 17.65
N GLN A 24 -6.72 28.18 17.16
CA GLN A 24 -7.37 27.03 16.52
C GLN A 24 -6.66 26.59 15.24
N ILE A 25 -6.27 27.55 14.38
CA ILE A 25 -5.49 27.27 13.18
C ILE A 25 -4.16 26.59 13.55
N ILE A 26 -3.41 27.13 14.52
CA ILE A 26 -2.14 26.53 14.96
C ILE A 26 -2.36 25.10 15.46
N GLN A 27 -3.44 24.86 16.20
CA GLN A 27 -3.75 23.54 16.72
C GLN A 27 -4.08 22.55 15.59
N LEU A 28 -4.93 22.93 14.63
CA LEU A 28 -5.24 22.11 13.46
C LEU A 28 -4.01 21.84 12.61
N GLU A 29 -3.20 22.87 12.34
CA GLU A 29 -1.95 22.73 11.58
C GLU A 29 -1.00 21.74 12.26
N ARG A 30 -0.93 21.74 13.60
CA ARG A 30 -0.15 20.76 14.38
C ARG A 30 -0.75 19.36 14.33
N GLU A 31 -2.06 19.24 14.45
CA GLU A 31 -2.76 17.95 14.37
C GLU A 31 -2.59 17.33 12.98
N ILE A 32 -2.71 18.12 11.92
CA ILE A 32 -2.42 17.71 10.53
C ILE A 32 -0.98 17.25 10.41
N ALA A 33 -0.01 18.06 10.85
CA ALA A 33 1.41 17.74 10.71
C ALA A 33 1.83 16.46 11.45
N SER A 34 1.20 16.17 12.59
CA SER A 34 1.48 14.97 13.40
C SER A 34 0.58 13.77 13.06
N ALA A 35 -0.34 13.90 12.10
CA ALA A 35 -1.26 12.84 11.73
C ALA A 35 -0.56 11.71 10.97
N THR A 36 -0.46 10.55 11.62
CA THR A 36 0.02 9.30 11.04
C THR A 36 -1.11 8.25 10.99
N GLN A 37 -1.00 7.29 10.09
CA GLN A 37 -1.93 6.18 9.94
C GLN A 37 -1.99 5.32 11.20
N GLY A 38 -0.84 4.87 11.70
CA GLY A 38 -0.77 4.05 12.92
C GLY A 38 -1.56 2.74 12.74
N TYR A 39 -2.56 2.51 13.61
CA TYR A 39 -3.41 1.31 13.56
C TYR A 39 -4.68 1.48 12.71
N LEU A 40 -4.87 2.64 12.09
CA LEU A 40 -6.04 2.92 11.27
C LEU A 40 -5.92 2.25 9.90
N SER A 41 -7.07 1.87 9.32
CA SER A 41 -7.12 1.52 7.90
C SER A 41 -6.76 2.73 7.04
N VAL A 42 -6.35 2.50 5.79
CA VAL A 42 -6.07 3.61 4.85
C VAL A 42 -7.30 4.50 4.66
N VAL A 43 -8.51 3.91 4.67
CA VAL A 43 -9.77 4.65 4.55
C VAL A 43 -10.00 5.56 5.75
N ASP A 44 -9.83 5.04 6.97
CA ASP A 44 -10.07 5.80 8.20
C ASP A 44 -9.03 6.92 8.36
N TYR A 45 -7.77 6.63 8.03
CA TYR A 45 -6.70 7.62 8.03
C TYR A 45 -6.97 8.75 7.04
N PHE A 46 -7.34 8.41 5.81
CA PHE A 46 -7.65 9.41 4.78
C PHE A 46 -8.86 10.27 5.17
N THR A 47 -9.92 9.63 5.70
CA THR A 47 -11.12 10.35 6.17
C THR A 47 -10.78 11.33 7.29
N LYS A 48 -9.92 10.92 8.25
CA LYS A 48 -9.45 11.81 9.32
C LYS A 48 -8.71 13.03 8.77
N LEU A 49 -7.84 12.85 7.78
CA LEU A 49 -7.15 13.97 7.13
C LEU A 49 -8.13 14.91 6.42
N GLN A 50 -9.12 14.37 5.69
CA GLN A 50 -10.14 15.18 5.03
C GLN A 50 -10.90 16.05 6.03
N MET A 51 -11.31 15.49 7.17
CA MET A 51 -12.00 16.25 8.21
C MET A 51 -11.14 17.42 8.73
N LEU A 52 -9.85 17.19 8.98
CA LEU A 52 -8.93 18.23 9.45
C LEU A 52 -8.70 19.31 8.39
N TRP A 53 -8.56 18.92 7.12
CA TRP A 53 -8.40 19.87 6.01
C TRP A 53 -9.67 20.71 5.80
N ASP A 54 -10.84 20.10 5.86
CA ASP A 54 -12.13 20.79 5.73
C ASP A 54 -12.34 21.80 6.87
N GLU A 55 -11.96 21.44 8.10
CA GLU A 55 -12.00 22.36 9.24
C GLU A 55 -11.01 23.52 9.05
N LEU A 56 -9.78 23.24 8.59
CA LEU A 56 -8.79 24.27 8.33
C LEU A 56 -9.23 25.25 7.22
N VAL A 57 -9.89 24.75 6.17
CA VAL A 57 -10.42 25.59 5.08
C VAL A 57 -11.55 26.50 5.58
N GLN A 58 -12.40 26.03 6.48
CA GLN A 58 -13.43 26.89 7.10
C GLN A 58 -12.82 28.04 7.93
N LEU A 59 -11.60 27.88 8.41
CA LEU A 59 -10.86 28.88 9.16
C LEU A 59 -9.83 29.66 8.31
N ARG A 60 -9.68 29.40 7.02
CA ARG A 60 -8.75 30.16 6.17
C ARG A 60 -9.47 30.80 5.01
N ASP A 61 -9.42 32.13 4.97
CA ASP A 61 -9.72 32.86 3.74
C ASP A 61 -8.61 32.57 2.72
N LEU A 62 -8.94 31.86 1.64
CA LEU A 62 -8.02 31.67 0.52
C LEU A 62 -7.82 33.01 -0.19
N PRO A 63 -6.59 33.32 -0.62
CA PRO A 63 -6.32 34.59 -1.29
C PRO A 63 -7.07 34.65 -2.62
N GLU A 64 -8.03 35.57 -2.71
CA GLU A 64 -8.77 35.86 -3.93
C GLU A 64 -8.10 36.99 -4.72
N CYS A 65 -8.26 36.94 -6.04
CA CYS A 65 -7.83 38.05 -6.87
C CYS A 65 -8.70 39.29 -6.61
N THR A 66 -8.06 40.41 -6.27
CA THR A 66 -8.73 41.70 -6.06
C THR A 66 -9.43 42.24 -7.33
N TYR A 67 -9.05 41.76 -8.51
CA TYR A 67 -9.64 42.12 -9.80
C TYR A 67 -10.85 41.24 -10.20
N GLY A 68 -11.26 40.29 -9.34
CA GLY A 68 -12.43 39.46 -9.53
C GLY A 68 -12.35 38.49 -10.73
N SER A 69 -13.51 38.03 -11.20
CA SER A 69 -13.64 37.00 -12.25
C SER A 69 -13.18 37.44 -13.65
N ALA A 70 -12.90 38.72 -13.86
CA ALA A 70 -12.38 39.27 -15.11
C ALA A 70 -10.84 39.25 -15.20
N CYS A 71 -10.15 38.81 -14.14
CA CYS A 71 -8.69 38.70 -14.15
C CYS A 71 -8.22 37.45 -14.90
N THR A 72 -7.24 37.60 -15.79
CA THR A 72 -6.52 36.46 -16.42
C THR A 72 -5.42 35.89 -15.53
N CYS A 73 -5.33 36.36 -14.28
CA CYS A 73 -4.36 35.88 -13.33
C CYS A 73 -4.83 34.53 -12.78
N ASN A 74 -4.05 33.47 -13.03
CA ASN A 74 -4.34 32.09 -12.61
C ASN A 74 -4.15 31.86 -11.10
N VAL A 75 -4.41 32.87 -10.25
CA VAL A 75 -4.17 32.81 -8.80
C VAL A 75 -5.01 31.71 -8.16
N ALA A 76 -6.31 31.65 -8.46
CA ALA A 76 -7.21 30.65 -7.90
C ALA A 76 -6.82 29.21 -8.29
N LYS A 77 -6.30 29.02 -9.50
CA LYS A 77 -5.81 27.72 -9.95
C LYS A 77 -4.50 27.36 -9.24
N ALA A 78 -3.55 28.28 -9.19
CA ALA A 78 -2.27 28.07 -8.54
C ALA A 78 -2.43 27.79 -7.03
N THR A 79 -3.37 28.46 -6.36
CA THR A 79 -3.65 28.18 -4.93
C THR A 79 -4.29 26.80 -4.75
N SER A 80 -5.22 26.40 -5.61
CA SER A 80 -5.80 25.05 -5.59
C SER A 80 -4.74 23.97 -5.80
N ASP A 81 -3.88 24.14 -6.81
CA ASP A 81 -2.82 23.18 -7.14
C ASP A 81 -1.84 23.01 -5.95
N LEU A 82 -1.45 24.11 -5.30
CA LEU A 82 -0.58 24.07 -4.10
C LEU A 82 -1.25 23.39 -2.90
N VAL A 83 -2.56 23.58 -2.72
CA VAL A 83 -3.32 22.91 -1.65
C VAL A 83 -3.40 21.40 -1.91
N GLU A 84 -3.69 20.99 -3.14
CA GLU A 84 -3.71 19.56 -3.53
C GLU A 84 -2.34 18.91 -3.35
N GLU A 85 -1.25 19.59 -3.74
CA GLU A 85 0.11 19.11 -3.56
C GLU A 85 0.45 18.94 -2.08
N ARG A 86 0.07 19.92 -1.24
CA ARG A 86 0.25 19.85 0.21
C ARG A 86 -0.53 18.68 0.83
N HIS A 87 -1.77 18.46 0.41
CA HIS A 87 -2.58 17.32 0.87
C HIS A 87 -1.93 15.99 0.49
N LEU A 88 -1.42 15.87 -0.75
CA LEU A 88 -0.68 14.70 -1.21
C LEU A 88 0.54 14.44 -0.32
N MET A 89 1.39 15.45 -0.10
CA MET A 89 2.59 15.30 0.74
C MET A 89 2.22 14.84 2.15
N GLN A 90 1.21 15.48 2.77
CA GLN A 90 0.78 15.15 4.12
C GLN A 90 0.28 13.70 4.23
N PHE A 91 -0.52 13.25 3.25
CA PHE A 91 -0.99 11.87 3.19
C PHE A 91 0.19 10.90 3.08
N LEU A 92 1.11 11.11 2.13
CA LEU A 92 2.25 10.21 1.92
C LEU A 92 3.23 10.17 3.09
N MET A 93 3.42 11.28 3.81
CA MET A 93 4.31 11.35 4.97
C MET A 93 3.79 10.55 6.16
N GLY A 94 2.48 10.52 6.38
CA GLY A 94 1.91 9.85 7.55
C GLY A 94 1.47 8.40 7.31
N LEU A 95 1.57 7.87 6.08
CA LEU A 95 1.38 6.44 5.82
C LEU A 95 2.44 5.59 6.55
N ASN A 96 2.05 4.38 6.94
CA ASN A 96 2.95 3.42 7.56
C ASN A 96 4.04 2.93 6.58
N ASP A 97 5.16 2.44 7.12
CA ASP A 97 6.33 1.97 6.35
C ASP A 97 6.01 0.79 5.41
N GLU A 98 4.95 0.05 5.67
CA GLU A 98 4.45 -1.03 4.79
C GLU A 98 4.13 -0.54 3.38
N TYR A 99 3.86 0.77 3.22
CA TYR A 99 3.55 1.39 1.94
C TYR A 99 4.76 2.03 1.24
N ASP A 100 5.98 1.88 1.76
CA ASP A 100 7.21 2.51 1.22
C ASP A 100 7.45 2.27 -0.26
N ASN A 101 7.22 1.03 -0.70
CA ASN A 101 7.35 0.67 -2.10
C ASN A 101 6.37 1.45 -2.99
N VAL A 102 5.14 1.63 -2.50
CA VAL A 102 4.08 2.38 -3.21
C VAL A 102 4.40 3.86 -3.21
N ARG A 103 4.87 4.42 -2.09
CA ARG A 103 5.32 5.82 -2.00
C ARG A 103 6.42 6.09 -3.02
N SER A 104 7.44 5.23 -3.06
CA SER A 104 8.56 5.34 -4.00
C SER A 104 8.11 5.29 -5.46
N GLN A 105 7.17 4.40 -5.79
CA GLN A 105 6.59 4.31 -7.13
C GLN A 105 5.81 5.57 -7.51
N MET A 106 5.08 6.18 -6.58
CA MET A 106 4.34 7.42 -6.84
C MET A 106 5.27 8.59 -7.14
N LEU A 107 6.40 8.70 -6.43
CA LEU A 107 7.36 9.79 -6.58
C LEU A 107 8.03 9.82 -7.96
N VAL A 108 8.05 8.68 -8.68
CA VAL A 108 8.60 8.58 -10.04
C VAL A 108 7.53 8.67 -11.14
N MET A 109 6.27 8.92 -10.78
CA MET A 109 5.19 9.12 -11.77
C MET A 109 5.25 10.53 -12.37
N GLU A 110 5.15 10.63 -13.69
CA GLU A 110 4.96 11.91 -14.41
C GLU A 110 3.63 11.90 -15.19
N PRO A 111 2.70 12.84 -14.88
CA PRO A 111 2.72 13.80 -13.79
C PRO A 111 2.48 13.13 -12.42
N LEU A 112 2.91 13.79 -11.33
CA LEU A 112 2.64 13.36 -9.95
C LEU A 112 1.13 13.15 -9.74
N PRO A 113 0.72 12.08 -9.04
CA PRO A 113 -0.69 11.81 -8.81
C PRO A 113 -1.30 12.85 -7.87
N ASN A 114 -2.53 13.29 -8.14
CA ASN A 114 -3.28 14.05 -7.15
C ASN A 114 -3.63 13.17 -5.93
N ILE A 115 -4.09 13.82 -4.86
CA ILE A 115 -4.41 13.16 -3.59
C ILE A 115 -5.41 11.99 -3.76
N ASN A 116 -6.46 12.17 -4.56
CA ASN A 116 -7.48 11.14 -4.77
C ASN A 116 -6.91 9.91 -5.49
N ARG A 117 -6.07 10.13 -6.51
CA ARG A 117 -5.38 9.05 -7.21
C ARG A 117 -4.40 8.33 -6.28
N ALA A 118 -3.63 9.06 -5.49
CA ALA A 118 -2.72 8.47 -4.52
C ALA A 118 -3.48 7.60 -3.52
N TYR A 119 -4.56 8.11 -2.93
CA TYR A 119 -5.44 7.36 -2.03
C TYR A 119 -5.91 6.03 -2.64
N HIS A 120 -6.43 6.05 -3.87
CA HIS A 120 -6.90 4.83 -4.53
C HIS A 120 -5.79 3.81 -4.82
N ILE A 121 -4.58 4.25 -5.11
CA ILE A 121 -3.43 3.35 -5.31
C ILE A 121 -3.07 2.67 -3.99
N VAL A 122 -2.98 3.42 -2.88
CA VAL A 122 -2.67 2.86 -1.55
C VAL A 122 -3.78 1.91 -1.10
N LEU A 123 -5.04 2.28 -1.27
CA LEU A 123 -6.20 1.45 -0.94
C LEU A 123 -6.20 0.12 -1.69
N ARG A 124 -5.80 0.13 -2.97
CA ARG A 124 -5.67 -1.10 -3.76
C ARG A 124 -4.61 -2.02 -3.18
N VAL A 125 -3.49 -1.45 -2.72
CA VAL A 125 -2.37 -2.20 -2.13
C VAL A 125 -2.75 -2.77 -0.77
N GLU A 126 -3.46 -2.02 0.07
CA GLU A 126 -3.99 -2.51 1.36
C GLU A 126 -4.90 -3.73 1.15
N ARG A 127 -5.83 -3.64 0.18
CA ARG A 127 -6.72 -4.76 -0.16
C ARG A 127 -5.96 -5.97 -0.70
N GLN A 128 -4.90 -5.77 -1.48
CA GLN A 128 -4.07 -6.86 -1.97
C GLN A 128 -3.31 -7.55 -0.83
N HIS A 129 -2.74 -6.79 0.11
CA HIS A 129 -2.08 -7.35 1.29
C HIS A 129 -3.03 -8.25 2.09
N GLN A 130 -4.28 -7.82 2.29
CA GLN A 130 -5.29 -8.64 2.98
C GLN A 130 -5.59 -9.96 2.26
N VAL A 131 -5.58 -10.00 0.92
CA VAL A 131 -5.77 -11.26 0.19
C VAL A 131 -4.56 -12.17 0.34
N HIS A 132 -3.34 -11.62 0.24
CA HIS A 132 -2.11 -12.40 0.35
C HIS A 132 -1.89 -12.97 1.76
N THR A 133 -2.23 -12.24 2.82
CA THR A 133 -2.15 -12.74 4.21
C THR A 133 -3.12 -13.90 4.44
N ASN A 134 -4.37 -13.79 3.98
CA ASN A 134 -5.37 -14.86 4.09
C ASN A 134 -4.95 -16.15 3.37
N LEU A 135 -4.24 -16.05 2.24
CA LEU A 135 -3.72 -17.23 1.52
C LEU A 135 -2.56 -17.90 2.25
N ASN A 136 -1.69 -17.14 2.91
CA ASN A 136 -0.58 -17.70 3.67
C ASN A 136 -1.05 -18.40 4.94
N ASP A 137 -2.00 -17.80 5.67
CA ASP A 137 -2.60 -18.40 6.87
C ASP A 137 -3.32 -19.74 6.54
N SER A 138 -3.99 -19.79 5.37
CA SER A 138 -4.61 -21.02 4.86
C SER A 138 -3.58 -22.09 4.46
N ARG A 139 -2.38 -21.73 4.00
CA ARG A 139 -1.31 -22.69 3.64
C ARG A 139 -0.59 -23.24 4.86
N GLU A 140 -0.37 -22.44 5.90
CA GLU A 140 0.26 -22.87 7.15
C GLU A 140 -0.65 -23.85 7.92
N GLY A 141 -1.98 -23.64 7.88
CA GLY A 141 -2.95 -24.61 8.41
C GLY A 141 -2.88 -25.99 7.73
N VAL A 142 -2.70 -26.06 6.41
CA VAL A 142 -2.59 -27.34 5.67
C VAL A 142 -1.26 -28.05 5.95
N ALA A 143 -0.17 -27.30 6.14
CA ALA A 143 1.13 -27.87 6.48
C ALA A 143 1.16 -28.52 7.87
N LEU A 144 0.44 -27.94 8.86
CA LEU A 144 0.34 -28.52 10.20
C LEU A 144 -0.43 -29.85 10.24
N TYR A 145 -1.45 -30.00 9.39
CA TYR A 145 -2.22 -31.25 9.29
C TYR A 145 -1.50 -32.36 8.48
N ALA A 146 -0.58 -32.00 7.59
CA ALA A 146 0.19 -32.98 6.81
C ALA A 146 1.23 -33.75 7.66
N GLY A 147 1.63 -33.21 8.82
CA GLY A 147 2.57 -33.86 9.75
C GLY A 147 1.96 -34.97 10.62
N HIS A 148 0.63 -35.04 10.73
CA HIS A 148 -0.05 -35.97 11.64
C HIS A 148 -0.37 -37.36 11.04
N PHE A 149 -0.27 -37.52 9.72
CA PHE A 149 -0.62 -38.80 9.07
C PHE A 149 0.53 -39.81 8.98
N ASN A 150 1.74 -39.48 9.46
CA ASN A 150 2.94 -40.30 9.20
C ASN A 150 3.55 -40.98 10.44
N ARG A 151 2.81 -41.10 11.55
CA ARG A 151 3.35 -41.72 12.78
C ARG A 151 2.79 -43.07 13.21
N ASN A 152 1.87 -43.68 12.46
CA ASN A 152 1.42 -45.04 12.79
C ASN A 152 1.08 -45.83 11.54
N ARG A 153 1.98 -46.74 11.15
CA ARG A 153 1.66 -48.02 10.48
C ARG A 153 2.94 -48.83 10.33
N GLU A 154 3.39 -49.39 11.44
CA GLU A 154 3.96 -50.73 11.38
C GLU A 154 2.81 -51.71 11.15
N ASP A 155 2.98 -52.48 10.08
CA ASP A 155 2.74 -53.91 9.98
C ASP A 155 1.74 -54.38 8.90
N GLN A 156 2.27 -55.31 8.10
CA GLN A 156 1.62 -56.24 7.18
C GLN A 156 0.78 -55.64 6.03
N PHE A 157 1.27 -55.76 4.79
CA PHE A 157 0.57 -56.47 3.71
C PHE A 157 1.49 -56.56 2.46
N ARG A 158 1.74 -57.81 2.03
CA ARG A 158 2.30 -58.18 0.74
C ARG A 158 1.52 -57.51 -0.40
N GLY A 159 2.19 -56.78 -1.26
CA GLY A 159 1.58 -56.26 -2.49
C GLY A 159 2.61 -55.52 -3.33
N GLN A 160 3.11 -56.19 -4.36
CA GLN A 160 3.95 -55.59 -5.39
C GLN A 160 3.24 -54.38 -6.00
N ASN A 161 3.83 -53.20 -5.88
CA ASN A 161 3.67 -52.15 -6.88
C ASN A 161 4.86 -51.20 -6.81
N LYS A 162 5.81 -51.43 -7.72
CA LYS A 162 6.96 -50.54 -7.93
C LYS A 162 6.46 -49.18 -8.41
N LYS A 163 6.44 -48.20 -7.51
CA LYS A 163 6.50 -46.79 -7.89
C LYS A 163 7.73 -46.59 -8.78
N ARG A 164 7.54 -45.85 -9.88
CA ARG A 164 8.60 -45.26 -10.72
C ARG A 164 9.44 -44.33 -9.83
N GLY A 165 10.39 -44.91 -9.11
CA GLY A 165 11.51 -44.19 -8.54
C GLY A 165 12.49 -43.89 -9.66
N THR A 166 12.97 -42.66 -9.70
CA THR A 166 14.11 -42.19 -10.49
C THR A 166 15.31 -43.11 -10.24
N LEU A 167 15.43 -44.16 -11.06
CA LEU A 167 16.59 -45.03 -11.04
C LEU A 167 17.76 -44.21 -11.56
N ASP A 168 18.77 -44.04 -10.70
CA ASP A 168 20.10 -43.60 -11.07
C ASP A 168 20.63 -44.50 -12.20
N LYS A 169 20.43 -44.09 -13.46
CA LYS A 169 20.87 -44.81 -14.67
C LYS A 169 22.40 -44.79 -14.85
N ARG A 170 23.16 -44.34 -13.86
CA ARG A 170 24.62 -44.15 -13.94
C ARG A 170 25.44 -45.45 -14.03
N GLY A 171 24.83 -46.60 -13.74
CA GLY A 171 25.51 -47.91 -13.82
C GLY A 171 24.85 -48.94 -14.75
N MET A 172 23.74 -48.60 -15.42
CA MET A 172 22.98 -49.57 -16.20
C MET A 172 23.47 -49.59 -17.66
N LYS A 173 24.06 -50.71 -18.07
CA LYS A 173 24.56 -50.95 -19.44
C LYS A 173 23.50 -51.59 -20.34
N CYS A 174 23.46 -51.19 -21.60
CA CYS A 174 22.54 -51.74 -22.61
C CYS A 174 23.12 -53.01 -23.24
N ASP A 175 22.44 -54.15 -23.10
CA ASP A 175 22.90 -55.46 -23.63
C ASP A 175 23.03 -55.54 -25.16
N GLY A 176 22.56 -54.52 -25.90
CA GLY A 176 22.67 -54.49 -27.36
C GLY A 176 23.69 -53.50 -27.92
N CYS A 177 24.22 -52.58 -27.12
CA CYS A 177 25.24 -51.63 -27.56
C CYS A 177 26.38 -51.38 -26.57
N ASP A 178 26.34 -52.05 -25.40
CA ASP A 178 27.26 -51.95 -24.27
C ASP A 178 27.49 -50.54 -23.69
N LYS A 179 26.64 -49.56 -24.06
CA LYS A 179 26.70 -48.21 -23.50
C LYS A 179 25.84 -48.10 -22.25
N ILE A 180 26.30 -47.32 -21.28
CA ILE A 180 25.60 -47.03 -20.04
C ILE A 180 24.58 -45.89 -20.21
N GLY A 181 23.53 -45.88 -19.39
CA GLY A 181 22.55 -44.78 -19.33
C GLY A 181 21.20 -45.05 -20.01
N HIS A 182 21.02 -46.19 -20.68
CA HIS A 182 19.76 -46.59 -21.29
C HIS A 182 19.62 -48.12 -21.32
N ASP A 183 18.41 -48.61 -21.54
CA ASP A 183 18.11 -50.04 -21.65
C ASP A 183 17.96 -50.45 -23.12
N LYS A 184 17.91 -51.76 -23.39
CA LYS A 184 17.79 -52.29 -24.76
C LYS A 184 16.54 -51.76 -25.48
N SER A 185 15.45 -51.48 -24.75
CA SER A 185 14.19 -50.98 -25.33
C SER A 185 14.26 -49.51 -25.79
N THR A 186 15.20 -48.73 -25.27
CA THR A 186 15.41 -47.32 -25.66
C THR A 186 16.72 -47.11 -26.43
N CYS A 187 17.30 -48.18 -26.96
CA CYS A 187 18.57 -48.13 -27.68
C CYS A 187 18.39 -47.61 -29.11
N PHE A 188 18.83 -46.38 -29.37
CA PHE A 188 18.81 -45.76 -30.70
C PHE A 188 19.63 -46.53 -31.75
N LYS A 189 20.61 -47.34 -31.33
CA LYS A 189 21.37 -48.21 -32.25
C LYS A 189 20.54 -49.39 -32.77
N ILE A 190 19.51 -49.81 -32.02
CA ILE A 190 18.61 -50.91 -32.40
C ILE A 190 17.34 -50.37 -33.06
N HIS A 191 16.77 -49.30 -32.50
CA HIS A 191 15.47 -48.78 -32.93
C HIS A 191 15.57 -47.67 -33.99
N GLY A 192 16.77 -47.15 -34.28
CA GLY A 192 16.94 -45.98 -35.14
C GLY A 192 16.49 -44.69 -34.45
N VAL A 193 16.96 -43.55 -34.95
CA VAL A 193 16.48 -42.24 -34.49
C VAL A 193 15.22 -41.91 -35.30
N PRO A 194 14.07 -41.63 -34.67
CA PRO A 194 12.90 -41.15 -35.39
C PRO A 194 13.20 -39.76 -35.97
N ASP A 195 12.83 -39.52 -37.24
CA ASP A 195 12.91 -38.21 -37.89
C ASP A 195 12.12 -37.13 -37.15
#